data_AF-A0A379FTG6-F1
#
_entry.id   AF-A0A379FTG6-F1
#
_cell.length_a   1.000
_cell.length_b   1.000
_cell.length_c   1.000
_cell.angle_alpha   90.00
_cell.angle_beta   90.00
_cell.angle_gamma   90.00
#
_symmetry.space_group_name_H-M   'P 1'
#
loop_
_entity.id
_entity.type
_entity.pdbx_description
1 polymer ?
#
loop_
_entity_poly.entity_id
_entity_poly.type
_entity_poly.pdbx_seq_one_letter_code
_entity_poly.pdbx_strand_id
1 'polypeptide(L)' 'MKIEYIAMGNTAKITILSFVTERRLLNRLIDKALLSAPVHEASTGFFFRVTTIYGKANHVLHAYKIISKEANK' A
#
# COMPACT_ATOMS: atom_id res chain seq x y z
N MET A 1 2.84 11.59 1.68
CA MET A 1 2.01 10.42 1.26
C MET A 1 0.67 10.42 1.99
N LYS A 2 -0.43 10.08 1.30
CA LYS A 2 -1.74 9.80 1.92
C LYS A 2 -2.03 8.31 1.80
N ILE A 3 -2.39 7.65 2.90
CA ILE A 3 -2.69 6.22 2.94
C ILE A 3 -4.12 6.05 3.41
N GLU A 4 -4.94 5.37 2.62
CA GLU A 4 -6.32 5.07 2.93
C GLU A 4 -6.51 3.56 2.99
N TYR A 5 -7.19 3.07 4.02
CA TYR A 5 -7.53 1.66 4.18
C TYR A 5 -9.05 1.49 4.12
N ILE A 6 -9.52 0.59 3.26
CA ILE A 6 -10.94 0.28 3.11
C ILE A 6 -11.10 -1.23 3.23
N ALA A 7 -11.86 -1.66 4.24
CA ALA A 7 -12.26 -3.06 4.43
C ALA A 7 -13.60 -3.32 3.74
N MET A 8 -13.63 -4.29 2.83
CA MET A 8 -14.81 -4.80 2.12
C MET A 8 -15.13 -6.23 2.58
N GLY A 9 -15.35 -6.37 3.89
CA GLY A 9 -15.65 -7.66 4.53
C GLY A 9 -14.51 -8.67 4.40
N ASN A 10 -14.61 -9.57 3.41
CA ASN A 10 -13.64 -10.64 3.17
C ASN A 10 -12.36 -10.16 2.45
N THR A 11 -12.47 -9.02 1.77
CA THR A 11 -11.40 -8.40 0.99
C THR A 11 -11.10 -7.04 1.59
N ALA A 12 -9.87 -6.57 1.52
CA ALA A 12 -9.52 -5.20 1.86
C ALA A 12 -8.65 -4.58 0.78
N LYS A 13 -8.66 -3.25 0.74
CA LYS A 13 -7.83 -2.46 -0.16
C LYS A 13 -7.14 -1.33 0.59
N ILE A 14 -5.90 -1.06 0.21
CA ILE A 14 -5.11 0.08 0.67
C ILE A 14 -4.86 0.95 -0.55
N THR A 15 -5.26 2.21 -0.49
CA THR A 15 -4.94 3.21 -1.52
C THR A 15 -3.85 4.12 -0.98
N ILE A 16 -2.71 4.14 -1.64
CA ILE A 16 -1.57 4.99 -1.31
C ILE A 16 -1.43 6.05 -2.41
N LEU A 17 -1.64 7.30 -2.04
CA LEU A 17 -1.38 8.46 -2.88
C LEU A 17 -0.01 9.04 -2.54
N SER A 18 0.91 9.03 -3.50
CA SER A 18 2.29 9.49 -3.29
C SER A 18 2.73 10.47 -4.35
N PHE A 19 3.56 11.43 -3.96
CA PHE A 19 4.19 12.36 -4.88
C PHE A 19 5.48 11.76 -5.48
N VAL A 20 5.93 12.26 -6.64
CA VAL A 20 7.14 11.76 -7.33
C VAL A 20 8.40 11.83 -6.47
N THR A 21 8.52 12.83 -5.59
CA THR A 21 9.66 12.96 -4.66
C THR A 21 9.71 11.83 -3.62
N GLU A 22 8.55 11.26 -3.28
CA GLU A 22 8.39 10.17 -2.31
C GLU A 22 8.47 8.78 -2.99
N ARG A 23 8.84 8.70 -4.27
CA ARG A 23 8.82 7.45 -5.07
C ARG A 23 9.71 6.34 -4.49
N ARG A 24 10.88 6.67 -3.93
CA ARG A 24 11.78 5.69 -3.30
C ARG A 24 11.14 5.05 -2.07
N LEU A 25 10.46 5.85 -1.26
CA LEU A 25 9.73 5.39 -0.08
C LEU A 25 8.56 4.49 -0.49
N LEU A 26 7.78 4.92 -1.49
CA LEU A 26 6.67 4.13 -2.03
C LEU A 26 7.12 2.76 -2.53
N ASN A 27 8.18 2.68 -3.34
CA ASN A 27 8.67 1.39 -3.84
C ASN A 27 9.11 0.46 -2.70
N ARG A 28 9.79 0.99 -1.67
CA ARG A 28 10.16 0.21 -0.48
C ARG A 28 8.96 -0.31 0.30
N LEU A 29 7.92 0.52 0.45
CA LEU A 29 6.67 0.13 1.11
C LEU A 29 5.96 -0.98 0.35
N ILE A 30 5.90 -0.84 -0.98
CA ILE A 30 5.31 -1.81 -1.89
C ILE A 30 6.05 -3.16 -1.82
N ASP A 31 7.38 -3.15 -1.98
CA ASP A 31 8.20 -4.37 -1.92
C ASP A 31 8.01 -5.10 -0.59
N LYS A 32 8.00 -4.36 0.53
CA LYS A 32 7.74 -4.94 1.86
C LYS A 32 6.33 -5.51 1.99
N ALA A 33 5.32 -4.84 1.43
CA ALA A 33 3.95 -5.30 1.48
C ALA A 33 3.75 -6.59 0.70
N LEU A 34 4.29 -6.67 -0.51
CA LEU A 34 4.30 -7.86 -1.37
C LEU A 34 5.07 -9.03 -0.74
N LEU A 35 6.19 -8.74 -0.08
CA LEU A 35 7.01 -9.76 0.57
C LEU A 35 6.37 -10.29 1.86
N SER A 36 5.56 -9.46 2.54
CA SER A 36 4.88 -9.85 3.76
C SER A 36 3.65 -10.73 3.52
N ALA A 37 2.95 -10.57 2.40
CA ALA A 37 1.73 -11.33 2.14
C ALA A 37 1.40 -11.39 0.65
N PRO A 38 0.65 -12.42 0.19
CA PRO A 38 0.16 -12.48 -1.18
C PRO A 38 -0.97 -11.46 -1.36
N VAL A 39 -0.57 -10.21 -1.63
CA VAL A 39 -1.45 -9.10 -1.98
C VAL A 39 -1.14 -8.63 -3.39
N HIS A 40 -2.18 -8.25 -4.12
CA HIS A 40 -2.03 -7.73 -5.47
C HIS A 40 -1.85 -6.21 -5.43
N GLU A 41 -1.04 -5.71 -6.35
CA GLU A 41 -0.80 -4.29 -6.51
C GLU A 41 -1.30 -3.78 -7.86
N ALA A 42 -1.81 -2.56 -7.87
CA ALA A 42 -2.10 -1.80 -9.07
C ALA A 42 -1.59 -0.37 -8.87
N SER A 43 -0.56 0.03 -9.61
CA SER A 43 -0.04 1.40 -9.60
C SER A 43 -0.44 2.15 -10.88
N THR A 44 -0.94 3.37 -10.72
CA THR A 44 -1.29 4.29 -11.82
C THR A 44 -0.68 5.66 -11.58
N GLY A 45 -0.14 6.27 -12.65
CA GLY A 45 0.23 7.69 -12.70
C GLY A 45 1.73 7.98 -12.84
N PHE A 46 2.04 9.14 -13.46
CA PHE A 46 3.41 9.57 -13.81
C PHE A 46 3.98 10.60 -12.82
N PHE A 47 3.21 11.65 -12.48
CA PHE A 47 3.59 12.69 -11.51
C PHE A 47 3.03 12.42 -10.09
N PHE A 48 1.77 12.01 -10.01
CA PHE A 48 1.14 11.51 -8.79
C PHE A 48 0.97 10.02 -8.97
N ARG A 49 1.56 9.23 -8.07
CA ARG A 49 1.47 7.78 -8.13
C ARG A 49 0.41 7.32 -7.15
N VAL A 50 -0.65 6.73 -7.69
CA VAL A 50 -1.72 6.10 -6.93
C VAL A 50 -1.44 4.60 -6.95
N THR A 51 -1.17 4.01 -5.79
CA THR A 51 -0.99 2.57 -5.68
C THR A 51 -2.10 1.99 -4.85
N THR A 52 -2.86 1.07 -5.44
CA THR A 52 -3.91 0.33 -4.78
C THR A 52 -3.40 -1.08 -4.53
N ILE A 53 -3.29 -1.48 -3.27
CA ILE A 53 -2.98 -2.84 -2.85
C ILE A 53 -4.30 -3.49 -2.46
N TYR A 54 -4.63 -4.65 -3.00
CA TYR A 54 -5.87 -5.36 -2.71
C TYR A 54 -5.63 -6.85 -2.45
N GLY A 55 -6.48 -7.45 -1.63
CA GLY A 55 -6.37 -8.86 -1.31
C GLY A 55 -7.22 -9.28 -0.11
N LYS A 56 -6.95 -10.46 0.43
CA LYS A 56 -7.66 -11.00 1.60
C LYS A 56 -7.49 -10.06 2.81
N ALA A 57 -8.58 -9.77 3.53
CA ALA A 57 -8.59 -8.75 4.58
C ALA A 57 -7.48 -8.95 5.64
N ASN A 58 -7.23 -10.19 6.08
CA ASN A 58 -6.18 -10.49 7.06
C ASN A 58 -4.77 -10.14 6.56
N HIS A 59 -4.48 -10.46 5.29
CA HIS A 59 -3.18 -10.18 4.67
C HIS A 59 -2.96 -8.69 4.48
N VAL A 60 -3.99 -7.99 4.00
CA VAL A 60 -3.95 -6.54 3.78
C VAL A 60 -3.85 -5.78 5.10
N LEU A 61 -4.52 -6.24 6.18
CA LEU A 61 -4.39 -5.64 7.50
C LEU A 61 -2.96 -5.76 8.04
N HIS A 62 -2.31 -6.90 7.82
CA HIS A 62 -0.90 -7.09 8.20
C HIS A 62 0.02 -6.15 7.41
N ALA A 63 -0.17 -6.10 6.08
CA ALA A 63 0.57 -5.17 5.22
C ALA A 63 0.35 -3.71 5.62
N TYR A 64 -0.89 -3.31 5.95
CA TYR A 64 -1.22 -1.96 6.41
C TYR A 64 -0.46 -1.57 7.68
N LYS A 65 -0.36 -2.47 8.67
CA LYS A 65 0.40 -2.21 9.90
C LYS A 65 1.89 -1.97 9.63
N ILE A 66 2.49 -2.76 8.74
CA ILE A 66 3.90 -2.59 8.32
C ILE A 66 4.08 -1.26 7.59
N ILE A 67 3.20 -0.97 6.63
CA ILE A 67 3.23 0.26 5.84
C ILE A 67 3.09 1.48 6.76
N SER A 68 2.14 1.46 7.70
CA SER A 68 1.90 2.55 8.64
C SER A 68 3.11 2.77 9.57
N LYS A 69 3.77 1.70 10.03
CA LYS A 69 4.99 1.79 10.85
C LYS A 69 6.16 2.39 10.08
N GLU A 70 6.32 2.03 8.82
CA GLU A 70 7.42 2.51 7.98
C GLU A 70 7.17 3.94 7.48
N ALA A 71 5.90 4.31 7.23
CA ALA A 71 5.54 5.67 6.85
C ALA A 71 5.70 6.70 7.99
N ASN A 72 5.71 6.24 9.25
CA ASN A 72 5.95 7.07 10.43
C ASN A 72 7.44 7.10 10.85
N LYS A 73 8.33 6.55 10.03
CA LYS A 73 9.77 6.45 10.30
C LYS A 73 10.55 7.43 9.43
#